data_AF-N4TJ18-F1
#
_entry.id   AF-N4TJ18-F1
#
_cell.length_a   1.000
_cell.length_b   1.000
_cell.length_c   1.000
_cell.angle_alpha   90.00
_cell.angle_beta   90.00
_cell.angle_gamma   90.00
#
_symmetry.space_group_name_H-M   'P 1'
#
loop_
_entity.id
_entity.type
_entity.pdbx_description
1 polymer ?
#
loop_
_entity_poly.entity_id
_entity_poly.type
_entity_poly.pdbx_seq_one_letter_code
_entity_poly.pdbx_strand_id
1 'polypeptide(L)'
;MKTIEWNEEQRKAFQDLLREFVVLIDAKMQEGKQTGKTPTIPEWVSYQRGLNRFLTPWGYACKISLGSGNLSHEPSIAFCRQDILGEEFVNGEKPTPKKGFYLWFAYYWCNDAEKFYLCIGRSIEENGEKECQKCLAYDKIIDPDGDAYYQEIYDDSEADLENITNDFLRFANEFNQIPTAYFELEPSSASH
;
A
#
# COMPACT_ATOMS: atom_id res chain seq x y z
N MET A 1 12.83 -5.96 -11.03
CA MET A 1 13.51 -4.65 -10.83
C MET A 1 14.85 -4.86 -10.13
N LYS A 2 15.74 -3.86 -10.04
CA LYS A 2 16.97 -3.99 -9.22
C LYS A 2 16.59 -3.97 -7.74
N THR A 3 17.41 -4.59 -6.89
CA THR A 3 17.32 -4.45 -5.43
C THR A 3 17.37 -2.97 -5.05
N ILE A 4 16.44 -2.55 -4.22
CA ILE A 4 16.34 -1.23 -3.64
C ILE A 4 17.16 -1.23 -2.35
N GLU A 5 18.12 -0.32 -2.31
CA GLU A 5 18.91 -0.01 -1.13
C GLU A 5 18.89 1.50 -0.94
N TRP A 6 18.51 1.94 0.26
CA TRP A 6 18.47 3.35 0.60
C TRP A 6 19.63 3.72 1.50
N ASN A 7 20.26 4.85 1.21
CA ASN A 7 21.21 5.49 2.12
C ASN A 7 20.46 6.17 3.28
N GLU A 8 21.21 6.67 4.27
CA GLU A 8 20.63 7.32 5.46
C GLU A 8 19.69 8.48 5.12
N GLU A 9 20.03 9.31 4.13
CA GLU A 9 19.21 10.45 3.71
C GLU A 9 17.88 10.00 3.10
N GLN A 10 17.89 8.95 2.28
CA GLN A 10 16.71 8.39 1.65
C GLN A 10 15.80 7.70 2.67
N ARG A 11 16.39 6.97 3.62
CA ARG A 11 15.65 6.34 4.73
C ARG A 11 14.97 7.41 5.58
N LYS A 12 15.70 8.47 5.94
CA LYS A 12 15.14 9.61 6.66
C LYS A 12 14.01 10.29 5.89
N ALA A 13 14.19 10.53 4.59
CA ALA A 13 13.15 11.14 3.76
C ALA A 13 11.87 10.29 3.70
N PHE A 14 11.99 8.97 3.61
CA PHE A 14 10.83 8.07 3.67
C PHE A 14 10.15 8.11 5.04
N GLN A 15 10.93 8.05 6.13
CA GLN A 15 10.43 8.12 7.49
C GLN A 15 9.69 9.45 7.76
N ASP A 16 10.22 10.57 7.27
CA ASP A 16 9.58 11.89 7.39
C ASP A 16 8.24 11.93 6.64
N LEU A 17 8.14 11.27 5.47
CA LEU A 17 6.87 11.12 4.76
C LEU A 17 5.87 10.26 5.55
N LEU A 18 6.32 9.14 6.17
CA LEU A 18 5.45 8.33 7.03
C LEU A 18 4.95 9.12 8.24
N ARG A 19 5.80 9.91 8.89
CA ARG A 19 5.38 10.82 9.97
C ARG A 19 4.33 11.82 9.50
N GLU A 20 4.54 12.44 8.34
CA GLU A 20 3.57 13.38 7.76
C GLU A 20 2.21 12.68 7.51
N PHE A 21 2.23 11.44 7.02
CA PHE A 21 1.01 10.64 6.89
C PHE A 21 0.30 10.43 8.22
N VAL A 22 1.00 9.98 9.26
CA VAL A 22 0.42 9.73 10.59
C VAL A 22 -0.19 11.00 11.16
N VAL A 23 0.56 12.11 11.15
CA VAL A 23 0.08 13.42 11.63
C VAL A 23 -1.19 13.87 10.90
N LEU A 24 -1.25 13.68 9.58
CA LEU A 24 -2.43 14.03 8.79
C LEU A 24 -3.63 13.15 9.15
N ILE A 25 -3.43 11.85 9.37
CA ILE A 25 -4.51 10.95 9.77
C ILE A 25 -5.00 11.29 11.18
N ASP A 26 -4.11 11.45 12.16
CA ASP A 26 -4.49 11.79 13.54
C ASP A 26 -5.31 13.07 13.60
N ALA A 27 -4.84 14.13 12.94
CA ALA A 27 -5.57 15.40 12.89
C ALA A 27 -7.00 15.23 12.36
N LYS A 28 -7.19 14.34 11.39
CA LYS A 28 -8.48 14.10 10.74
C LYS A 28 -9.38 13.15 11.51
N MET A 29 -8.81 12.16 12.17
CA MET A 29 -9.55 11.34 13.14
C MET A 29 -10.12 12.21 14.27
N GLN A 30 -9.33 13.15 14.77
CA GLN A 30 -9.77 14.09 15.81
C GLN A 30 -10.84 15.07 15.30
N GLU A 31 -10.67 15.64 14.09
CA GLU A 31 -11.70 16.48 13.46
C GLU A 31 -13.02 15.72 13.28
N GLY A 32 -12.96 14.48 12.80
CA GLY A 32 -14.12 13.61 12.62
C GLY A 32 -14.83 13.30 13.94
N LYS A 33 -14.07 12.98 15.00
CA LYS A 33 -14.62 12.78 16.37
C LYS A 33 -15.33 14.02 16.88
N GLN A 34 -14.75 15.21 16.69
CA GLN A 34 -15.30 16.47 17.21
C GLN A 34 -16.55 16.93 16.44
N THR A 35 -16.56 16.74 15.13
CA THR A 35 -17.59 17.32 14.25
C THR A 35 -18.67 16.32 13.83
N GLY A 36 -18.42 15.02 13.94
CA GLY A 36 -19.28 13.95 13.45
C GLY A 36 -19.39 13.87 11.92
N LYS A 37 -18.51 14.56 11.19
CA LYS A 37 -18.53 14.64 9.71
C LYS A 37 -17.35 13.90 9.10
N THR A 38 -17.53 13.41 7.87
CA THR A 38 -16.45 12.87 7.05
C THR A 38 -15.39 13.96 6.80
N PRO A 39 -14.12 13.74 7.19
CA PRO A 39 -13.08 14.73 7.00
C PRO A 39 -12.79 14.97 5.51
N THR A 40 -12.65 16.24 5.11
CA THR A 40 -12.18 16.61 3.76
C THR A 40 -10.73 17.09 3.87
N ILE A 41 -9.82 16.55 3.05
CA ILE A 41 -8.39 16.88 3.14
C ILE A 41 -7.89 17.52 1.83
N PRO A 42 -7.71 18.86 1.79
CA PRO A 42 -7.24 19.56 0.59
C PRO A 42 -5.75 19.33 0.30
N GLU A 43 -4.91 19.12 1.32
CA GLU A 43 -3.45 19.02 1.17
C GLU A 43 -2.98 17.61 0.77
N TRP A 44 -3.88 16.64 0.77
CA TRP A 44 -3.58 15.24 0.50
C TRP A 44 -3.00 15.00 -0.90
N VAL A 45 -3.51 15.73 -1.88
CA VAL A 45 -3.02 15.63 -3.27
C VAL A 45 -1.57 16.10 -3.37
N SER A 46 -1.19 17.11 -2.57
CA SER A 46 0.19 17.60 -2.50
C SER A 46 1.10 16.58 -1.82
N TYR A 47 0.67 16.04 -0.66
CA TYR A 47 1.39 14.99 0.06
C TYR A 47 1.62 13.75 -0.82
N GLN A 48 0.55 13.21 -1.43
CA GLN A 48 0.65 12.06 -2.33
C GLN A 48 1.58 12.33 -3.52
N ARG A 49 1.61 13.57 -4.04
CA ARG A 49 2.53 13.94 -5.11
C ARG A 49 3.99 13.99 -4.62
N GLY A 50 4.23 14.46 -3.40
CA GLY A 50 5.53 14.40 -2.74
C GLY A 50 6.02 12.97 -2.58
N LEU A 51 5.19 12.11 -2.01
CA LEU A 51 5.49 10.69 -1.84
C LEU A 51 5.74 9.98 -3.18
N ASN A 52 4.90 10.23 -4.20
CA ASN A 52 5.15 9.69 -5.54
C ASN A 52 6.50 10.14 -6.12
N ARG A 53 6.88 11.43 -5.98
CA ARG A 53 8.19 11.90 -6.46
C ARG A 53 9.36 11.18 -5.81
N PHE A 54 9.26 10.88 -4.51
CA PHE A 54 10.26 10.10 -3.78
C PHE A 54 10.34 8.65 -4.28
N LEU A 55 9.20 8.04 -4.62
CA LEU A 55 9.08 6.63 -5.02
C LEU A 55 9.41 6.37 -6.50
N THR A 56 9.18 7.34 -7.40
CA THR A 56 9.40 7.19 -8.85
C THR A 56 10.77 6.64 -9.23
N PRO A 57 11.91 7.08 -8.64
CA PRO A 57 13.22 6.51 -8.96
C PRO A 57 13.33 5.01 -8.70
N TRP A 58 12.47 4.48 -7.85
CA TRP A 58 12.42 3.07 -7.44
C TRP A 58 11.34 2.28 -8.18
N GLY A 59 10.65 2.88 -9.15
CA GLY A 59 9.63 2.21 -9.96
C GLY A 59 8.31 1.98 -9.23
N TYR A 60 7.98 2.80 -8.23
CA TYR A 60 6.72 2.72 -7.50
C TYR A 60 5.87 3.98 -7.68
N ALA A 61 4.56 3.79 -7.70
CA ALA A 61 3.55 4.83 -7.58
C ALA A 61 2.63 4.51 -6.40
N CYS A 62 2.25 5.53 -5.63
CA CYS A 62 1.39 5.36 -4.48
C CYS A 62 -0.02 5.92 -4.69
N LYS A 63 -0.98 5.26 -4.06
CA LYS A 63 -2.33 5.76 -3.86
C LYS A 63 -2.67 5.63 -2.39
N ILE A 64 -3.16 6.73 -1.82
CA ILE A 64 -3.63 6.69 -0.46
C ILE A 64 -5.15 6.48 -0.47
N SER A 65 -5.60 5.59 0.41
CA SER A 65 -6.98 5.47 0.85
C SER A 65 -7.15 6.07 2.24
N LEU A 66 -8.23 6.80 2.43
CA LEU A 66 -8.63 7.34 3.73
C LEU A 66 -9.58 6.39 4.47
N GLY A 67 -9.87 5.21 3.89
CA GLY A 67 -11.00 4.38 4.31
C GLY A 67 -12.34 5.00 3.91
N SER A 68 -13.44 4.43 4.39
CA SER A 68 -14.80 4.92 4.18
C SER A 68 -15.40 5.51 5.48
N GLY A 69 -16.44 6.33 5.36
CA GLY A 69 -17.12 6.92 6.53
C GLY A 69 -16.32 8.05 7.20
N ASN A 70 -16.06 7.93 8.50
CA ASN A 70 -15.25 8.88 9.28
C ASN A 70 -13.80 8.38 9.41
N LEU A 71 -13.21 7.90 8.30
CA LEU A 71 -11.93 7.19 8.28
C LEU A 71 -11.97 5.86 9.08
N SER A 72 -13.15 5.25 9.22
CA SER A 72 -13.40 4.13 10.14
C SER A 72 -12.88 2.77 9.66
N HIS A 73 -12.29 2.72 8.46
CA HIS A 73 -11.73 1.51 7.87
C HIS A 73 -10.34 1.81 7.30
N GLU A 74 -9.37 1.97 8.20
CA GLU A 74 -7.94 1.77 7.93
C GLU A 74 -7.36 2.71 6.87
N PRO A 75 -7.15 4.00 7.22
CA PRO A 75 -6.34 4.89 6.40
C PRO A 75 -5.03 4.21 6.02
N SER A 76 -4.67 4.28 4.75
CA SER A 76 -3.58 3.47 4.23
C SER A 76 -2.94 4.03 2.98
N ILE A 77 -1.73 3.57 2.70
CA ILE A 77 -0.97 3.84 1.50
C ILE A 77 -0.77 2.52 0.76
N ALA A 78 -1.26 2.43 -0.48
CA ALA A 78 -0.90 1.36 -1.41
C ALA A 78 0.26 1.83 -2.28
N PHE A 79 1.37 1.10 -2.26
CA PHE A 79 2.53 1.31 -3.14
C PHE A 79 2.51 0.24 -4.24
N CYS A 80 2.18 0.68 -5.44
CA CYS A 80 2.09 -0.18 -6.63
C CYS A 80 3.39 -0.10 -7.43
N ARG A 81 3.90 -1.25 -7.84
CA ARG A 81 4.96 -1.33 -8.86
C ARG A 81 4.45 -0.73 -10.17
N GLN A 82 5.21 0.16 -10.79
CA GLN A 82 4.81 0.84 -12.03
C GLN A 82 4.89 -0.07 -13.25
N ASP A 83 5.77 -1.07 -13.25
CA ASP A 83 5.98 -2.00 -14.35
C ASP A 83 4.89 -3.08 -14.47
N ILE A 84 3.91 -3.07 -13.56
CA ILE A 84 2.72 -3.92 -13.60
C ILE A 84 1.43 -3.10 -13.66
N LEU A 85 1.48 -1.79 -13.90
CA LEU A 85 0.29 -0.98 -14.13
C LEU A 85 -0.04 -0.98 -15.64
N GLY A 86 -1.21 -1.46 -16.02
CA GLY A 86 -1.61 -1.52 -17.42
C GLY A 86 -2.97 -2.18 -17.63
N GLU A 87 -3.42 -2.27 -18.88
CA GLU A 87 -4.63 -3.00 -19.23
C GLU A 87 -4.37 -4.51 -19.30
N GLU A 88 -3.13 -4.90 -19.57
CA GLU A 88 -2.63 -6.27 -19.65
C GLU A 88 -2.39 -6.93 -18.29
N PHE A 89 -2.36 -6.14 -17.21
CA PHE A 89 -2.09 -6.61 -15.85
C PHE A 89 -3.34 -6.60 -14.98
N VAL A 90 -3.32 -7.45 -13.94
CA VAL A 90 -4.34 -7.46 -12.89
C VAL A 90 -4.42 -6.11 -12.17
N ASN A 91 -3.26 -5.47 -11.97
CA ASN A 91 -3.13 -4.10 -11.53
C ASN A 91 -3.53 -3.17 -12.69
N GLY A 92 -4.64 -2.45 -12.54
CA GLY A 92 -5.11 -1.53 -13.58
C GLY A 92 -4.15 -0.37 -13.84
N GLU A 93 -4.48 0.49 -14.81
CA GLU A 93 -3.61 1.58 -15.27
C GLU A 93 -3.13 2.57 -14.18
N LYS A 94 -3.89 2.70 -13.09
CA LYS A 94 -3.62 3.66 -12.02
C LYS A 94 -3.45 2.93 -10.69
N PRO A 95 -2.53 3.40 -9.83
CA PRO A 95 -2.37 2.83 -8.50
C PRO A 95 -3.67 2.96 -7.71
N THR A 96 -4.11 1.84 -7.12
CA THR A 96 -5.32 1.78 -6.31
C THR A 96 -5.25 0.59 -5.35
N PRO A 97 -5.72 0.73 -4.11
CA PRO A 97 -5.88 -0.43 -3.21
C PRO A 97 -7.06 -1.33 -3.62
N LYS A 98 -7.91 -0.90 -4.55
CA LYS A 98 -9.12 -1.64 -4.95
C LYS A 98 -8.89 -2.65 -6.08
N LYS A 99 -7.65 -2.79 -6.57
CA LYS A 99 -7.35 -3.68 -7.70
C LYS A 99 -5.88 -4.10 -7.70
N GLY A 100 -5.64 -5.40 -7.80
CA GLY A 100 -4.30 -5.99 -7.97
C GLY A 100 -3.50 -6.12 -6.68
N PHE A 101 -2.18 -6.19 -6.81
CA PHE A 101 -1.22 -6.41 -5.73
C PHE A 101 -0.41 -5.16 -5.44
N TYR A 102 -0.06 -4.95 -4.19
CA TYR A 102 0.65 -3.75 -3.76
C TYR A 102 1.33 -3.99 -2.41
N LEU A 103 2.38 -3.21 -2.12
CA LEU A 103 2.76 -3.03 -0.72
C LEU A 103 1.69 -2.16 -0.06
N TRP A 104 1.29 -2.50 1.14
CA TRP A 104 0.23 -1.81 1.85
C TRP A 104 0.71 -1.41 3.23
N PHE A 105 0.72 -0.11 3.50
CA PHE A 105 0.96 0.43 4.83
C PHE A 105 -0.36 0.99 5.36
N ALA A 106 -0.95 0.33 6.34
CA ALA A 106 -2.22 0.73 6.94
C ALA A 106 -2.01 1.23 8.35
N TYR A 107 -2.79 2.25 8.70
CA TYR A 107 -2.89 2.79 10.03
C TYR A 107 -4.27 2.41 10.59
N TYR A 108 -4.30 1.34 11.38
CA TYR A 108 -5.48 0.88 12.07
C TYR A 108 -5.73 1.75 13.29
N TRP A 109 -6.88 2.42 13.30
CA TRP A 109 -7.29 3.30 14.39
C TRP A 109 -8.61 2.81 14.95
N CYS A 110 -8.56 2.09 16.08
CA CYS A 110 -9.75 1.50 16.70
C CYS A 110 -9.75 1.72 18.20
N ASN A 111 -10.78 2.41 18.71
CA ASN A 111 -10.97 2.63 20.15
C ASN A 111 -9.72 3.15 20.87
N ASP A 112 -9.05 4.14 20.27
CA ASP A 112 -7.81 4.77 20.78
C ASP A 112 -6.58 3.84 20.78
N ALA A 113 -6.69 2.62 20.25
CA ALA A 113 -5.55 1.77 19.94
C ALA A 113 -5.09 2.02 18.50
N GLU A 114 -3.81 2.32 18.37
CA GLU A 114 -3.11 2.64 17.14
C GLU A 114 -2.26 1.43 16.77
N LYS A 115 -2.46 0.89 15.56
CA LYS A 115 -1.61 -0.18 15.02
C LYS A 115 -1.25 0.12 13.59
N PHE A 116 -0.03 -0.20 13.22
CA PHE A 116 0.44 -0.08 11.85
C PHE A 116 0.63 -1.47 11.25
N TYR A 117 0.09 -1.67 10.07
CA TYR A 117 0.21 -2.91 9.32
C TYR A 117 1.01 -2.63 8.07
N LEU A 118 2.02 -3.46 7.82
CA LEU A 118 2.78 -3.43 6.58
C LEU A 118 2.72 -4.81 5.96
N CYS A 119 2.30 -4.92 4.70
CA CYS A 119 2.33 -6.19 3.99
C CYS A 119 2.56 -6.06 2.48
N ILE A 120 2.93 -7.16 1.82
CA ILE A 120 2.67 -7.35 0.39
C ILE A 120 1.27 -7.94 0.29
N GLY A 121 0.32 -7.12 -0.12
CA GLY A 121 -1.10 -7.45 -0.11
C GLY A 121 -1.71 -7.59 -1.50
N ARG A 122 -3.02 -7.81 -1.47
CA ARG A 122 -3.91 -7.86 -2.63
C ARG A 122 -5.16 -7.05 -2.35
N SER A 123 -5.84 -6.65 -3.41
CA SER A 123 -7.18 -6.12 -3.29
C SER A 123 -8.14 -7.21 -2.78
N ILE A 124 -8.86 -6.91 -1.70
CA ILE A 124 -9.94 -7.76 -1.16
C ILE A 124 -11.34 -7.17 -1.38
N GLU A 125 -11.45 -6.00 -2.03
CA GLU A 125 -12.75 -5.38 -2.31
C GLU A 125 -13.51 -6.10 -3.44
N GLU A 126 -14.78 -6.41 -3.21
CA GLU A 126 -15.76 -6.96 -4.17
C GLU A 126 -15.25 -8.17 -4.99
N ASN A 127 -14.69 -7.90 -6.16
CA ASN A 127 -14.16 -8.89 -7.11
C ASN A 127 -12.63 -8.85 -7.21
N GLY A 128 -11.97 -7.90 -6.54
CA GLY A 128 -10.52 -7.70 -6.62
C GLY A 128 -9.73 -8.94 -6.24
N GLU A 129 -10.16 -9.67 -5.20
CA GLU A 129 -9.47 -10.90 -4.79
C GLU A 129 -9.61 -12.00 -5.85
N LYS A 130 -10.82 -12.17 -6.40
CA LYS A 130 -11.07 -13.15 -7.47
C LYS A 130 -10.27 -12.84 -8.72
N GLU A 131 -10.07 -11.56 -9.05
CA GLU A 131 -9.20 -11.18 -10.16
C GLU A 131 -7.72 -11.45 -9.83
N CYS A 132 -7.29 -11.21 -8.59
CA CYS A 132 -5.94 -11.55 -8.13
C CYS A 132 -5.67 -13.06 -8.19
N GLN A 133 -6.64 -13.90 -7.81
CA GLN A 133 -6.53 -15.36 -7.84
C GLN A 133 -6.31 -15.95 -9.24
N LYS A 134 -6.60 -15.20 -10.31
CA LYS A 134 -6.37 -15.66 -11.69
C LYS A 134 -4.91 -15.58 -12.12
N CYS A 135 -4.05 -14.87 -11.38
CA CYS A 135 -2.67 -14.65 -11.77
C CYS A 135 -1.70 -15.50 -10.95
N LEU A 136 -0.55 -15.84 -11.55
CA LEU A 136 0.48 -16.66 -10.90
C LEU A 136 1.13 -15.96 -9.70
N ALA A 137 1.02 -14.63 -9.60
CA ALA A 137 1.54 -13.88 -8.46
C ALA A 137 0.78 -14.17 -7.17
N TYR A 138 -0.47 -14.65 -7.23
CA TYR A 138 -1.29 -14.91 -6.04
C TYR A 138 -0.60 -15.87 -5.08
N ASP A 139 -0.21 -17.06 -5.55
CA ASP A 139 0.43 -18.11 -4.74
C ASP A 139 1.86 -17.74 -4.29
N LYS A 140 2.41 -16.63 -4.80
CA LYS A 140 3.71 -16.08 -4.37
C LYS A 140 3.58 -15.05 -3.26
N ILE A 141 2.41 -14.44 -3.13
CA ILE A 141 2.17 -13.33 -2.21
C ILE A 141 1.27 -13.79 -1.06
N ILE A 142 0.36 -14.72 -1.33
CA ILE A 142 -0.68 -15.20 -0.43
C ILE A 142 -0.49 -16.69 -0.13
N ASP A 143 -0.62 -17.05 1.13
CA ASP A 143 -0.53 -18.43 1.58
C ASP A 143 -1.85 -19.20 1.35
N PRO A 144 -1.84 -20.54 1.51
CA PRO A 144 -3.04 -21.35 1.33
C PRO A 144 -4.18 -21.03 2.31
N ASP A 145 -3.88 -20.41 3.44
CA ASP A 145 -4.86 -20.00 4.45
C ASP A 145 -5.51 -18.64 4.11
N GLY A 146 -4.96 -17.94 3.10
CA GLY A 146 -5.47 -16.66 2.60
C GLY A 146 -4.74 -15.44 3.17
N ASP A 147 -3.70 -15.64 3.96
CA ASP A 147 -2.90 -14.58 4.58
C ASP A 147 -1.71 -14.19 3.70
N ALA A 148 -1.20 -12.97 3.88
CA ALA A 148 -0.01 -12.53 3.16
C ALA A 148 1.26 -13.18 3.76
N TYR A 149 2.12 -13.76 2.92
CA TYR A 149 3.41 -14.29 3.37
C TYR A 149 4.32 -13.24 4.00
N TYR A 150 4.14 -11.98 3.59
CA TYR A 150 4.97 -10.85 3.98
C TYR A 150 4.09 -9.85 4.70
N GLN A 151 4.04 -9.91 6.02
CA GLN A 151 3.29 -9.00 6.85
C GLN A 151 3.98 -8.74 8.19
N GLU A 152 3.88 -7.53 8.70
CA GLU A 152 4.35 -7.12 10.03
C GLU A 152 3.32 -6.16 10.65
N ILE A 153 3.23 -6.19 11.98
CA ILE A 153 2.35 -5.34 12.79
C ILE A 153 3.19 -4.59 13.81
N TYR A 154 2.93 -3.30 13.95
CA TYR A 154 3.63 -2.40 14.87
C TYR A 154 2.64 -1.69 15.77
N ASP A 155 3.04 -1.47 17.02
CA ASP A 155 2.21 -0.77 18.01
C ASP A 155 2.52 0.73 18.04
N ASP A 156 3.70 1.18 17.58
CA ASP A 156 4.09 2.59 17.60
C ASP A 156 4.85 2.97 16.33
N SER A 157 4.30 3.89 15.53
CA SER A 157 4.95 4.29 14.29
C SER A 157 6.33 4.89 14.49
N GLU A 158 6.54 5.74 15.51
CA GLU A 158 7.79 6.48 15.73
C GLU A 158 8.87 5.58 16.31
N ALA A 159 8.53 4.77 17.33
CA ALA A 159 9.46 3.83 17.94
C ALA A 159 9.89 2.74 16.96
N ASP A 160 8.98 2.32 16.06
CA ASP A 160 9.23 1.26 15.09
C ASP A 160 9.63 1.78 13.69
N LEU A 161 9.79 3.09 13.47
CA LEU A 161 10.09 3.66 12.14
C LEU A 161 11.24 2.98 11.41
N GLU A 162 12.29 2.64 12.15
CA GLU A 162 13.47 1.98 11.63
C GLU A 162 13.15 0.55 11.17
N ASN A 163 12.37 -0.19 11.96
CA ASN A 163 11.90 -1.54 11.63
C ASN A 163 10.93 -1.49 10.45
N ILE A 164 9.95 -0.59 10.47
CA ILE A 164 9.02 -0.34 9.36
C ILE A 164 9.78 -0.06 8.06
N THR A 165 10.83 0.77 8.12
CA THR A 165 11.65 1.10 6.94
C THR A 165 12.42 -0.13 6.44
N ASN A 166 13.00 -0.92 7.34
CA ASN A 166 13.71 -2.14 6.99
C ASN A 166 12.78 -3.16 6.33
N ASP A 167 11.61 -3.38 6.91
CA ASP A 167 10.64 -4.34 6.39
C ASP A 167 9.98 -3.85 5.10
N PHE A 168 9.78 -2.55 4.94
CA PHE A 168 9.35 -1.97 3.66
C PHE A 168 10.36 -2.29 2.55
N LEU A 169 11.65 -2.07 2.81
CA LEU A 169 12.71 -2.37 1.84
C LEU A 169 12.81 -3.86 1.55
N ARG A 170 12.75 -4.71 2.59
CA ARG A 170 12.71 -6.17 2.46
C ARG A 170 11.54 -6.59 1.57
N PHE A 171 10.33 -6.14 1.88
CA PHE A 171 9.12 -6.50 1.14
C PHE A 171 9.12 -5.95 -0.28
N ALA A 172 9.60 -4.73 -0.50
CA ALA A 172 9.78 -4.19 -1.84
C ALA A 172 10.75 -5.05 -2.67
N ASN A 173 11.84 -5.51 -2.06
CA ASN A 173 12.82 -6.36 -2.73
C ASN A 173 12.27 -7.76 -3.05
N GLU A 174 11.50 -8.37 -2.15
CA GLU A 174 10.79 -9.62 -2.44
C GLU A 174 9.74 -9.44 -3.54
N PHE A 175 8.94 -8.37 -3.44
CA PHE A 175 7.92 -8.06 -4.45
C PHE A 175 8.52 -7.82 -5.84
N ASN A 176 9.69 -7.18 -5.90
CA ASN A 176 10.42 -6.87 -7.13
C ASN A 176 11.07 -8.08 -7.82
N GLN A 177 11.24 -9.19 -7.10
CA GLN A 177 11.75 -10.45 -7.65
C GLN A 177 10.68 -11.22 -8.42
N ILE A 178 9.39 -10.97 -8.13
CA ILE A 178 8.29 -11.61 -8.86
C ILE A 178 8.27 -11.07 -10.31
N PRO A 179 8.37 -11.93 -11.33
CA PRO A 179 8.38 -11.50 -12.73
C PRO A 179 7.07 -10.81 -13.12
N THR A 180 7.12 -9.81 -14.01
CA THR A 180 5.92 -9.08 -14.47
C THR A 180 4.88 -10.00 -15.11
N ALA A 181 5.31 -11.04 -15.83
CA ALA A 181 4.44 -12.05 -16.43
C ALA A 181 3.54 -12.79 -15.42
N TYR A 182 3.88 -12.77 -14.12
CA TYR A 182 3.04 -13.38 -13.09
C TYR A 182 1.83 -12.53 -12.72
N PHE A 183 1.83 -11.24 -13.10
CA PHE A 183 0.76 -10.28 -12.84
C PHE A 183 -0.12 -10.04 -14.07
N GLU A 184 0.22 -10.61 -15.22
CA GLU A 184 -0.59 -10.52 -16.43
C GLU A 184 -1.95 -11.19 -16.20
N LEU A 185 -2.98 -10.61 -16.80
CA LEU A 185 -4.27 -11.28 -16.90
C LEU A 185 -4.09 -12.50 -17.79
N GLU A 186 -4.57 -13.67 -17.37
CA GLU A 186 -4.64 -14.80 -18.31
C GLU A 186 -5.40 -14.35 -19.57
N PRO A 187 -4.93 -14.75 -20.77
CA PRO A 187 -5.62 -14.39 -21.99
C PRO A 187 -7.07 -14.85 -21.86
N SER A 188 -7.99 -13.88 -21.92
CA SER A 188 -9.43 -14.13 -21.89
C SER A 188 -9.72 -15.30 -22.82
N SER A 189 -10.11 -16.45 -22.24
CA SER A 189 -10.55 -17.62 -22.98
C SER A 189 -11.92 -17.38 -23.64
N ALA A 190 -12.29 -16.13 -23.92
CA ALA A 190 -13.33 -15.78 -24.87
C ALA A 190 -12.77 -15.92 -26.31
N SER A 191 -12.48 -17.16 -26.69
CA SER A 191 -12.46 -17.58 -28.09
C SER A 191 -13.57 -18.62 -28.26
N HIS A 192 -14.52 -18.27 -29.13
CA HIS A 192 -15.66 -19.03 -29.66
C HIS A 192 -17.03 -18.87 -28.98
#